data_AF-A0A243Q5S6-F1
#
_entry.id   AF-A0A243Q5S6-F1
#
_cell.length_a   1.000
_cell.length_b   1.000
_cell.length_c   1.000
_cell.angle_alpha   90.00
_cell.angle_beta   90.00
_cell.angle_gamma   90.00
#
_symmetry.space_group_name_H-M   'P 1'
#
loop_
_entity.id
_entity.type
_entity.pdbx_description
1 polymer ?
#
loop_
_entity_poly.entity_id
_entity_poly.type
_entity_poly.pdbx_seq_one_letter_code
_entity_poly.pdbx_strand_id
1 'polypeptide(L)'
;MCGYVPAETGEQPVIVLNGPLDCATAMTVSQKYFASIGQAQGQALFLAVDGWECQWPYVAGRSHADSYSTCTAPGGGAAVKIGE
;
A
#
# COMPACT_ATOMS: atom_id res chain seq x y z
N MET A 1 12.85 0.63 -5.53
CA MET A 1 12.55 1.02 -4.14
C MET A 1 12.54 2.54 -4.07
N CYS A 2 11.56 3.14 -3.41
CA CYS A 2 11.34 4.60 -3.39
C CYS A 2 11.56 5.25 -2.01
N GLY A 3 11.43 4.49 -0.92
CA GLY A 3 11.58 5.00 0.44
C GLY A 3 10.88 4.10 1.45
N TYR A 4 10.62 4.64 2.64
CA TYR A 4 9.93 3.95 3.74
C TYR A 4 8.75 4.78 4.24
N VAL A 5 7.67 4.10 4.66
CA VAL A 5 6.51 4.73 5.29
C VAL A 5 6.25 4.14 6.67
N PRO A 6 5.81 4.94 7.66
CA PRO A 6 5.44 4.41 8.95
C PRO A 6 4.15 3.58 8.85
N ALA A 7 4.19 2.36 9.39
CA ALA A 7 3.02 1.51 9.58
C ALA A 7 2.97 1.02 11.04
N GLU A 8 1.85 0.40 11.45
CA GLU A 8 1.71 -0.17 12.80
C GLU A 8 2.78 -1.20 13.13
N THR A 9 3.31 -1.89 12.12
CA THR A 9 4.32 -2.95 12.24
C THR A 9 5.76 -2.43 12.09
N GLY A 10 5.95 -1.11 12.03
CA GLY A 10 7.23 -0.46 11.81
C GLY A 10 7.33 0.23 10.45
N GLU A 11 8.53 0.72 10.11
CA GLU A 11 8.76 1.32 8.79
C GLU A 11 8.71 0.26 7.68
N GLN A 12 7.87 0.49 6.67
CA GLN A 12 7.65 -0.41 5.55
C GLN A 12 8.24 0.16 4.26
N PRO A 13 9.03 -0.61 3.50
CA PRO A 13 9.59 -0.15 2.22
C PRO A 13 8.51 0.05 1.15
N VAL A 14 8.65 1.07 0.32
CA VAL A 14 7.78 1.35 -0.82
C VAL A 14 8.47 0.96 -2.13
N ILE A 15 7.83 0.12 -2.92
CA ILE A 15 8.37 -0.44 -4.16
C ILE A 15 7.34 -0.26 -5.28
N VAL A 16 7.72 0.42 -6.36
CA VAL A 16 6.92 0.46 -7.60
C VAL A 16 7.05 -0.88 -8.30
N LEU A 17 5.92 -1.56 -8.53
CA LEU A 17 5.88 -2.87 -9.17
C LEU A 17 5.81 -2.77 -10.70
N ASN A 18 5.03 -1.82 -11.21
CA ASN A 18 4.80 -1.64 -12.65
C ASN A 18 4.26 -0.23 -12.96
N GLY A 19 4.35 0.14 -14.25
CA GLY A 19 3.81 1.38 -14.80
C GLY A 19 4.78 2.57 -14.74
N PRO A 20 4.53 3.64 -15.53
CA PRO A 20 5.27 4.89 -15.45
C PRO A 20 4.82 5.67 -14.20
N LEU A 21 5.33 5.26 -13.04
CA LEU A 21 5.03 5.87 -11.75
C LEU A 21 6.30 6.42 -11.13
N ASP A 22 6.31 7.72 -10.81
CA ASP A 22 7.42 8.31 -10.08
C ASP A 22 7.39 7.96 -8.59
N CYS A 23 8.55 8.01 -7.95
CA CYS A 23 8.65 7.69 -6.53
C CYS A 23 7.89 8.67 -5.63
N ALA A 24 7.72 9.94 -6.04
CA ALA A 24 6.99 10.92 -5.25
C ALA A 24 5.51 10.54 -5.11
N THR A 25 4.89 10.10 -6.20
CA THR A 25 3.50 9.61 -6.23
C THR A 25 3.37 8.32 -5.44
N ALA A 26 4.29 7.36 -5.63
CA ALA A 26 4.29 6.10 -4.89
C ALA A 26 4.39 6.32 -3.37
N MET A 27 5.23 7.26 -2.94
CA MET A 27 5.35 7.64 -1.53
C MET A 27 4.08 8.33 -1.02
N THR A 28 3.51 9.25 -1.80
CA THR A 28 2.31 10.00 -1.41
C THR A 28 1.10 9.09 -1.18
N VAL A 29 0.82 8.16 -2.11
CA VAL A 29 -0.31 7.23 -1.97
C VAL A 29 -0.10 6.30 -0.77
N SER A 30 1.13 5.81 -0.57
CA SER A 30 1.47 4.92 0.54
C SER A 30 1.29 5.60 1.90
N GLN A 31 1.77 6.85 2.04
CA GLN A 31 1.60 7.63 3.26
C GLN A 31 0.13 7.90 3.58
N LYS A 32 -0.65 8.29 2.56
CA LYS A 32 -2.09 8.56 2.73
C LYS A 32 -2.87 7.31 3.11
N TYR A 33 -2.52 6.15 2.56
CA TYR A 33 -3.12 4.87 2.92
C TYR A 33 -2.94 4.58 4.42
N PHE A 34 -1.70 4.59 4.93
CA PHE A 34 -1.46 4.33 6.36
C PHE A 34 -2.02 5.42 7.28
N ALA A 35 -2.01 6.68 6.86
CA ALA A 35 -2.62 7.77 7.63
C ALA A 35 -4.15 7.62 7.76
N SER A 36 -4.80 6.91 6.84
CA SER A 36 -6.25 6.75 6.80
C SER A 36 -6.72 5.30 7.01
N ILE A 37 -5.82 4.39 7.38
CA ILE A 37 -6.09 2.95 7.42
C ILE A 37 -7.20 2.55 8.40
N GLY A 38 -7.45 3.37 9.43
CA GLY A 38 -8.57 3.19 10.37
C GLY A 38 -9.96 3.36 9.74
N GLN A 39 -10.05 3.88 8.51
CA GLN A 39 -11.30 3.98 7.73
C GLN A 39 -11.48 2.82 6.75
N ALA A 40 -10.50 1.93 6.65
CA ALA A 40 -10.49 0.85 5.69
C ALA A 40 -11.54 -0.23 6.01
N GLN A 41 -12.00 -0.93 4.98
CA GLN A 41 -13.10 -1.87 5.07
C GLN A 41 -12.64 -3.32 4.99
N GLY A 42 -13.32 -4.19 5.75
CA GLY A 42 -13.09 -5.62 5.73
C GLY A 42 -11.74 -6.04 6.31
N GLN A 43 -11.48 -7.35 6.27
CA GLN A 43 -10.28 -7.93 6.87
C GLN A 43 -9.00 -7.57 6.10
N ALA A 44 -9.12 -7.31 4.79
CA ALA A 44 -7.98 -6.91 3.96
C ALA A 44 -7.77 -5.38 3.92
N LEU A 45 -8.43 -4.62 4.80
CA LEU A 45 -8.24 -3.17 4.95
C LEU A 45 -8.30 -2.44 3.61
N PHE A 46 -9.39 -2.66 2.87
CA PHE A 46 -9.64 -2.02 1.59
C PHE A 46 -9.91 -0.53 1.78
N LEU A 47 -9.16 0.32 1.09
CA LEU A 47 -9.33 1.77 1.12
C LEU A 47 -9.02 2.40 -0.23
N ALA A 48 -9.90 3.30 -0.67
CA ALA A 48 -9.64 4.14 -1.84
C ALA A 48 -8.92 5.43 -1.42
N VAL A 49 -7.78 5.73 -2.02
CA VAL A 49 -6.94 6.91 -1.73
C VAL A 49 -6.61 7.63 -3.02
N ASP A 50 -7.12 8.85 -3.21
CA ASP A 50 -6.94 9.62 -4.47
C ASP A 50 -7.29 8.80 -5.73
N GLY A 51 -8.29 7.91 -5.65
CA GLY A 51 -8.68 7.01 -6.74
C GLY A 51 -7.84 5.73 -6.86
N TRP A 52 -6.78 5.57 -6.06
CA TRP A 52 -6.04 4.32 -5.94
C TRP A 52 -6.78 3.34 -5.05
N GLU A 53 -6.79 2.08 -5.43
CA GLU A 53 -7.33 0.99 -4.61
C GLU A 53 -6.19 0.38 -3.80
N CYS A 54 -6.20 0.62 -2.49
CA CYS A 54 -5.22 0.10 -1.55
C CYS A 54 -5.82 -1.00 -0.67
N GLN A 55 -4.98 -1.98 -0.31
CA GLN A 55 -5.36 -3.10 0.55
C GLN A 55 -4.14 -3.68 1.25
N TRP A 56 -4.38 -4.27 2.42
CA TRP A 56 -3.45 -5.11 3.16
C TRP A 56 -4.04 -6.52 3.22
N PRO A 57 -3.80 -7.35 2.19
CA PRO A 57 -4.46 -8.64 2.07
C PRO A 57 -4.10 -9.57 3.22
N TYR A 58 -5.12 -10.24 3.76
CA TYR A 58 -4.91 -11.38 4.63
C TYR A 58 -4.39 -12.56 3.80
N VAL A 59 -3.13 -12.94 4.02
CA VAL A 59 -2.52 -14.12 3.41
C VAL A 59 -2.57 -15.27 4.42
N ALA A 60 -3.22 -16.38 4.05
CA ALA A 60 -3.34 -17.54 4.93
C ALA A 60 -1.94 -18.02 5.39
N GLY A 61 -1.77 -18.18 6.70
CA GLY A 61 -0.50 -18.57 7.30
C GLY A 61 0.51 -17.43 7.50
N ARG A 62 0.12 -16.17 7.24
CA ARG A 62 0.92 -14.98 7.54
C ARG A 62 0.17 -14.04 8.46
N SER A 63 0.90 -13.39 9.37
CA SER A 63 0.35 -12.25 10.08
C SER A 63 0.24 -11.05 9.14
N HIS A 64 -0.51 -10.02 9.53
CA HIS A 64 -0.44 -8.73 8.83
C HIS A 64 1.00 -8.20 8.80
N ALA A 65 1.76 -8.32 9.89
CA ALA A 65 3.16 -7.88 9.95
C ALA A 65 4.07 -8.59 8.93
N ASP A 66 3.73 -9.80 8.51
CA ASP A 66 4.48 -10.59 7.51
C ASP A 66 3.86 -10.50 6.10
N SER A 67 2.86 -9.64 5.92
CA SER A 67 2.15 -9.43 4.65
C SER A 67 2.40 -8.02 4.15
N TYR A 68 2.61 -7.87 2.85
CA TYR A 68 2.73 -6.57 2.21
C TYR A 68 1.36 -5.97 1.89
N SER A 69 1.26 -4.64 1.93
CA SER A 69 0.13 -3.91 1.35
C SER A 69 0.37 -3.60 -0.12
N THR A 70 -0.70 -3.34 -0.86
CA THR A 70 -0.64 -2.93 -2.27
C THR A 70 -1.55 -1.76 -2.52
N CYS A 71 -1.13 -0.84 -3.39
CA CYS A 71 -1.98 0.19 -3.96
C CYS A 71 -1.94 0.12 -5.48
N THR A 72 -3.10 0.06 -6.13
CA THR A 72 -3.23 -0.02 -7.59
C THR A 72 -3.85 1.26 -8.13
N ALA A 73 -3.25 1.81 -9.19
CA ALA A 73 -3.71 3.03 -9.83
C ALA A 73 -5.09 2.84 -10.47
N PRO A 74 -5.87 3.92 -10.64
CA PRO A 74 -7.08 3.88 -11.46
C PRO A 74 -6.82 3.23 -12.82
N GLY A 75 -7.64 2.23 -13.18
CA GLY A 75 -7.48 1.49 -14.44
C GLY A 75 -6.31 0.50 -14.49
N GLY A 76 -5.61 0.25 -13.38
CA GLY A 76 -4.59 -0.79 -13.26
C GLY A 76 -3.25 -0.49 -13.95
N GLY A 77 -3.02 0.75 -14.39
CA GLY A 77 -1.82 1.13 -15.16
C GLY A 77 -0.52 1.18 -14.36
N ALA A 78 -0.60 1.20 -13.03
CA ALA A 78 0.56 1.16 -12.13
C ALA A 78 0.17 0.54 -10.79
N ALA A 79 1.15 0.01 -10.06
CA ALA A 79 0.96 -0.55 -8.73
C ALA A 79 2.19 -0.33 -7.84
N VAL A 80 1.91 -0.22 -6.56
CA VAL A 80 2.88 -0.04 -5.48
C VAL A 80 2.74 -1.20 -4.50
N LYS A 81 3.85 -1.81 -4.14
CA LYS A 81 3.99 -2.73 -3.00
C LYS A 81 4.55 -1.97 -1.81
N ILE A 82 4.00 -2.21 -0.63
CA ILE A 82 4.45 -1.61 0.62
C ILE A 82 4.71 -2.71 1.64
N GLY A 83 5.95 -2.88 2.07
CA GLY A 83 6.37 -4.03 2.87
C GLY A 83 7.02 -5.15 2.05
N GLU A 84 7.35 -6.25 2.72
CA GLU A 84 8.04 -7.44 2.17
C GLU A 84 7.09 -8.62 1.89
#